data_AF-A0A3N5PJH6-F1
#
_entry.id   AF-A0A3N5PJH6-F1
#
_cell.length_a   1.000
_cell.length_b   1.000
_cell.length_c   1.000
_cell.angle_alpha   90.00
_cell.angle_beta   90.00
_cell.angle_gamma   90.00
#
_symmetry.space_group_name_H-M   'P 1'
#
loop_
_entity.id
_entity.type
_entity.pdbx_description
1 polymer ?
#
loop_
_entity_poly.entity_id
_entity_poly.type
_entity_poly.pdbx_seq_one_letter_code
_entity_poly.pdbx_strand_id
1 'polypeptide(L)'
;LELPAPVLVTVLRKHQRCFPVERAPGELLPHFVAVANGDALYRKYLIDKVNNGQEAGAVEKINADLDAHYASLDEITWPPQKATPKELAFVSPFLRTAGQVGELTITSPDKRYGKFLADKFGGDLTKFNAETQANYASFSTVRPPIEEEDLWEYQQDKGGWMKWFLTNNYREVVDYIAVRGRSLWNTLFLVSAIIFCALTINPLAAYALSRFKLSYANQILLFLLATMAFPYEVSMIPNFLLMRRFPLWAIISAVVIGIVVALIIVRKTKGSRRALAIPCGLGAGVIGGLYIVPMAASAVGVDIGPVSILNTFAALIMPEMANGFSIFLLKGFFDSLPEELFEAGRIDGASELRMLWQLAFPLSKPILAVIALEVFTYVYGSYLWALVVCQSERMWTLMVWIFQLQQWAPAYTTMAATILASIPTLLVFIFAQKTIMKGIIIPVEK
;
A
#
# COMPACT_ATOMS: atom_id res chain seq x y z
N LEU A 1 34.44 7.37 22.62
CA LEU A 1 33.61 8.59 22.45
C LEU A 1 32.65 8.64 23.63
N GLU A 2 32.98 9.37 24.68
CA GLU A 2 32.08 9.57 25.82
C GLU A 2 31.07 10.66 25.46
N LEU A 3 29.83 10.25 25.22
CA LEU A 3 28.73 11.18 24.99
C LEU A 3 28.10 11.55 26.33
N PRO A 4 27.70 12.82 26.55
CA PRO A 4 27.00 13.24 27.76
C PRO A 4 25.72 12.44 27.97
N ALA A 5 25.42 12.04 29.22
CA ALA A 5 24.26 11.21 29.55
C ALA A 5 22.91 11.71 28.97
N PRO A 6 22.61 13.02 28.91
CA PRO A 6 21.37 13.51 28.27
C PRO A 6 21.34 13.26 26.76
N VAL A 7 22.50 13.34 26.11
CA VAL A 7 22.68 13.07 24.68
C VAL A 7 22.58 11.58 24.42
N LEU A 8 23.16 10.74 25.29
CA LEU A 8 23.01 9.28 25.23
C LEU A 8 21.54 8.86 25.39
N VAL A 9 20.81 9.43 26.34
CA VAL A 9 19.37 9.17 26.55
C VAL A 9 18.53 9.67 25.37
N THR A 10 18.91 10.79 24.76
CA THR A 10 18.22 11.33 23.58
C THR A 10 18.54 10.51 22.33
N VAL A 11 19.78 10.06 22.17
CA VAL A 11 20.20 9.14 21.10
C VAL A 11 19.54 7.77 21.29
N LEU A 12 19.47 7.24 22.51
CA LEU A 12 18.74 6.01 22.83
C LEU A 12 17.23 6.17 22.62
N ARG A 13 16.64 7.35 22.87
CA ARG A 13 15.22 7.66 22.54
C ARG A 13 14.96 7.81 21.05
N LYS A 14 15.86 8.49 20.34
CA LYS A 14 15.69 8.87 18.92
C LYS A 14 16.16 7.77 17.96
N HIS A 15 17.09 6.93 18.41
CA HIS A 15 17.63 5.74 17.77
C HIS A 15 17.31 4.44 18.51
N GLN A 16 16.12 4.36 19.16
CA GLN A 16 15.46 3.06 19.42
C GLN A 16 15.31 2.20 18.13
N ARG A 17 15.65 2.77 16.97
CA ARG A 17 15.74 2.19 15.63
C ARG A 17 17.05 1.45 15.30
N CYS A 18 18.07 1.42 16.16
CA CYS A 18 19.38 0.85 15.78
C CYS A 18 19.70 -0.55 16.30
N PHE A 19 18.83 -1.19 17.11
CA PHE A 19 18.95 -2.62 17.35
C PHE A 19 17.55 -3.27 17.47
N PRO A 20 16.96 -3.69 16.35
CA PRO A 20 15.76 -4.51 16.37
C PRO A 20 16.14 -5.99 16.51
N VAL A 21 15.60 -6.65 17.53
CA VAL A 21 15.29 -8.08 17.46
C VAL A 21 13.77 -8.19 17.54
N GLU A 22 13.17 -8.54 16.42
CA GLU A 22 11.74 -8.77 16.28
C GLU A 22 11.46 -10.28 16.35
N ARG A 23 10.27 -10.66 16.85
CA ARG A 23 9.77 -12.04 16.72
C ARG A 23 8.94 -12.22 15.43
N ALA A 24 8.24 -11.16 14.99
CA ALA A 24 7.43 -11.02 13.75
C ALA A 24 6.82 -9.58 13.64
N PRO A 25 6.28 -9.14 12.48
CA PRO A 25 6.07 -7.71 12.19
C PRO A 25 4.81 -7.15 12.86
N GLY A 26 5.03 -6.20 13.77
CA GLY A 26 3.97 -5.45 14.46
C GLY A 26 3.72 -5.88 15.92
N GLU A 27 4.38 -6.93 16.39
CA GLU A 27 4.35 -7.34 17.81
C GLU A 27 5.73 -7.15 18.45
N LEU A 28 5.83 -6.19 19.37
CA LEU A 28 7.04 -5.95 20.16
C LEU A 28 7.24 -7.12 21.14
N LEU A 29 8.44 -7.70 21.17
CA LEU A 29 8.84 -8.60 22.25
C LEU A 29 8.82 -7.81 23.58
N PRO A 30 8.14 -8.27 24.64
CA PRO A 30 7.85 -7.37 25.77
C PRO A 30 8.99 -7.29 26.81
N HIS A 31 10.23 -7.54 26.40
CA HIS A 31 11.29 -7.95 27.32
C HIS A 31 12.65 -7.32 27.03
N PHE A 32 12.77 -5.99 27.00
CA PHE A 32 14.11 -5.38 26.91
C PHE A 32 14.30 -4.15 27.80
N VAL A 33 13.90 -4.29 29.07
CA VAL A 33 14.71 -3.78 30.17
C VAL A 33 14.78 -4.86 31.25
N ALA A 34 15.67 -5.84 31.10
CA ALA A 34 16.08 -6.61 32.27
C ALA A 34 17.03 -5.72 33.07
N VAL A 35 16.48 -4.88 33.95
CA VAL A 35 17.27 -4.22 35.00
C VAL A 35 17.70 -5.34 35.94
N ALA A 36 19.00 -5.56 36.18
CA ALA A 36 19.45 -6.64 37.09
C ALA A 36 18.96 -6.48 38.54
N ASN A 37 18.24 -5.41 38.85
CA ASN A 37 17.57 -5.16 40.13
C ASN A 37 16.16 -4.59 39.93
N GLY A 38 15.49 -4.88 38.81
CA GLY A 38 14.22 -4.26 38.43
C GLY A 38 13.13 -4.39 39.48
N ASP A 39 12.97 -5.58 40.05
CA ASP A 39 12.00 -5.84 41.11
C ASP A 39 12.34 -5.06 42.39
N ALA A 40 13.61 -5.07 42.80
CA ALA A 40 14.07 -4.38 44.01
C ALA A 40 13.95 -2.85 43.89
N LEU A 41 14.31 -2.28 42.73
CA LEU A 41 14.21 -0.84 42.47
C LEU A 41 12.77 -0.38 42.33
N TYR A 42 11.93 -1.20 41.67
CA TYR A 42 10.51 -0.90 41.53
C TYR A 42 9.79 -0.95 42.89
N ARG A 43 10.09 -1.96 43.71
CA ARG A 43 9.58 -2.08 45.07
C ARG A 43 9.99 -0.89 45.94
N LYS A 44 11.28 -0.52 45.93
CA LYS A 44 11.78 0.66 46.65
C LYS A 44 11.06 1.94 46.22
N TYR A 45 10.88 2.14 44.91
CA TYR A 45 10.14 3.28 44.38
C TYR A 45 8.68 3.31 44.84
N LEU A 46 7.98 2.17 44.86
CA LEU A 46 6.61 2.09 45.34
C LEU A 46 6.51 2.41 46.83
N ILE A 47 7.43 1.90 47.65
CA ILE A 47 7.51 2.20 49.09
C ILE A 47 7.78 3.70 49.31
N ASP A 48 8.71 4.29 48.57
CA ASP A 48 9.01 5.71 48.61
C ASP A 48 7.79 6.57 48.24
N LYS A 49 7.06 6.17 47.20
CA LYS A 49 5.93 6.93 46.68
C LYS A 49 4.67 6.83 47.55
N VAL A 50 4.37 5.64 48.07
CA VAL A 50 3.11 5.35 48.75
C VAL A 50 3.23 5.51 50.27
N ASN A 51 4.45 5.38 50.81
CA ASN A 51 4.68 5.41 52.25
C ASN A 51 5.93 6.18 52.68
N ASN A 52 6.40 7.13 51.86
CA ASN A 52 7.56 7.99 52.14
C ASN A 52 8.83 7.19 52.57
N GLY A 53 9.00 5.99 52.05
CA GLY A 53 10.18 5.14 52.30
C GLY A 53 10.07 4.24 53.53
N GLN A 54 8.94 4.25 54.25
CA GLN A 54 8.70 3.34 55.38
C GLN A 54 8.11 2.01 54.89
N GLU A 55 8.73 0.88 55.25
CA GLU A 55 8.25 -0.46 54.83
C GLU A 55 6.99 -0.91 55.59
N ALA A 56 6.84 -0.49 56.84
CA ALA A 56 5.70 -0.85 57.68
C ALA A 56 4.39 -0.25 57.14
N GLY A 57 3.43 -1.10 56.79
CA GLY A 57 2.14 -0.70 56.22
C GLY A 57 2.18 -0.34 54.72
N ALA A 58 3.33 -0.50 54.05
CA ALA A 58 3.45 -0.16 52.62
C ALA A 58 2.65 -1.12 51.72
N VAL A 59 2.61 -2.42 52.03
CA VAL A 59 1.89 -3.44 51.24
C VAL A 59 0.40 -3.13 51.12
N GLU A 60 -0.23 -2.74 52.24
CA GLU A 60 -1.67 -2.44 52.29
C GLU A 60 -2.04 -1.24 51.41
N LYS A 61 -1.21 -0.19 51.46
CA LYS A 61 -1.41 1.00 50.62
C LYS A 61 -1.09 0.73 49.15
N ILE A 62 -0.06 -0.05 48.85
CA ILE A 62 0.27 -0.46 47.48
C ILE A 62 -0.86 -1.29 46.87
N ASN A 63 -1.41 -2.23 47.63
CA ASN A 63 -2.58 -3.03 47.22
C ASN A 63 -3.81 -2.15 46.95
N ALA A 64 -4.06 -1.14 47.79
CA ALA A 64 -5.16 -0.20 47.59
C ALA A 64 -4.99 0.67 46.33
N ASP A 65 -3.77 1.18 46.07
CA ASP A 65 -3.49 2.07 44.94
C ASP A 65 -3.43 1.33 43.59
N LEU A 66 -2.87 0.11 43.58
CA LEU A 66 -2.72 -0.71 42.38
C LEU A 66 -3.89 -1.68 42.14
N ASP A 67 -4.84 -1.77 43.08
CA ASP A 67 -5.94 -2.76 43.02
C ASP A 67 -5.39 -4.21 42.98
N ALA A 68 -4.39 -4.47 43.82
CA ALA A 68 -3.62 -5.71 43.88
C ALA A 68 -3.80 -6.41 45.23
N HIS A 69 -3.32 -7.66 45.32
CA HIS A 69 -3.44 -8.50 46.51
C HIS A 69 -2.10 -9.17 46.88
N TYR A 70 -1.04 -8.37 47.00
CA TYR A 70 0.25 -8.85 47.49
C TYR A 70 0.16 -9.19 48.99
N ALA A 71 0.66 -10.36 49.39
CA ALA A 71 0.74 -10.78 50.78
C ALA A 71 1.97 -10.21 51.49
N SER A 72 3.03 -9.88 50.74
CA SER A 72 4.27 -9.30 51.28
C SER A 72 4.97 -8.39 50.26
N LEU A 73 5.93 -7.59 50.73
CA LEU A 73 6.76 -6.76 49.85
C LEU A 73 7.56 -7.59 48.85
N ASP A 74 7.91 -8.84 49.20
CA ASP A 74 8.72 -9.72 48.35
C ASP A 74 7.98 -10.24 47.11
N GLU A 75 6.65 -10.28 47.16
CA GLU A 75 5.79 -10.66 46.02
C GLU A 75 5.65 -9.54 44.99
N ILE A 76 6.02 -8.30 45.36
CA ILE A 76 5.98 -7.17 44.44
C ILE A 76 7.14 -7.31 43.46
N THR A 77 6.78 -7.71 42.24
CA THR A 77 7.69 -7.84 41.11
C THR A 77 7.41 -6.76 40.07
N TRP A 78 8.35 -6.59 39.14
CA TRP A 78 8.18 -5.75 37.98
C TRP A 78 6.88 -6.13 37.24
N PRO A 79 6.03 -5.16 36.87
CA PRO A 79 4.69 -5.45 36.40
C PRO A 79 4.70 -6.31 35.12
N PRO A 80 3.71 -7.21 34.98
CA PRO A 80 3.62 -8.12 33.85
C PRO A 80 3.37 -7.37 32.54
N GLN A 81 3.63 -8.03 31.40
CA GLN A 81 3.60 -7.45 30.05
C GLN A 81 2.28 -6.75 29.67
N LYS A 82 1.17 -7.03 30.36
CA LYS A 82 -0.14 -6.39 30.20
C LYS A 82 -0.53 -5.66 31.48
N ALA A 83 0.20 -4.59 31.78
CA ALA A 83 -0.11 -3.69 32.88
C ALA A 83 -1.43 -2.95 32.62
N THR A 84 -2.27 -2.86 33.65
CA THR A 84 -3.48 -2.05 33.69
C THR A 84 -3.14 -0.55 33.57
N PRO A 85 -4.08 0.31 33.16
CA PRO A 85 -3.87 1.76 33.11
C PRO A 85 -3.38 2.36 34.45
N LYS A 86 -3.80 1.77 35.58
CA LYS A 86 -3.33 2.17 36.92
C LYS A 86 -1.86 1.80 37.12
N GLU A 87 -1.45 0.58 36.82
CA GLU A 87 -0.05 0.16 36.91
C GLU A 87 0.86 0.99 35.97
N LEU A 88 0.40 1.29 34.75
CA LEU A 88 1.14 2.14 33.80
C LEU A 88 1.39 3.56 34.34
N ALA A 89 0.46 4.11 35.11
CA ALA A 89 0.61 5.43 35.75
C ALA A 89 1.71 5.43 36.85
N PHE A 90 2.04 4.27 37.42
CA PHE A 90 3.15 4.11 38.37
C PHE A 90 4.47 3.78 37.67
N VAL A 91 4.44 3.01 36.58
CA VAL A 91 5.63 2.62 35.82
C VAL A 91 6.21 3.78 35.01
N SER A 92 5.37 4.62 34.40
CA SER A 92 5.86 5.69 33.52
C SER A 92 6.76 6.71 34.25
N PRO A 93 6.43 7.20 35.46
CA PRO A 93 7.32 8.07 36.21
C PRO A 93 8.55 7.32 36.73
N PHE A 94 8.44 6.05 37.16
CA PHE A 94 9.60 5.24 37.53
C PHE A 94 10.63 5.18 36.39
N LEU A 95 10.21 4.84 35.17
CA LEU A 95 11.10 4.81 33.99
C LEU A 95 11.73 6.17 33.67
N ARG A 96 11.07 7.27 34.07
CA ARG A 96 11.59 8.64 33.90
C ARG A 96 12.57 9.06 35.00
N THR A 97 12.50 8.43 36.18
CA THR A 97 13.19 8.92 37.40
C THR A 97 14.24 7.94 37.93
N ALA A 98 13.99 6.63 37.84
CA ALA A 98 14.84 5.55 38.33
C ALA A 98 15.99 5.18 37.38
N GLY A 99 16.11 5.86 36.24
CA GLY A 99 17.24 5.71 35.34
C GLY A 99 18.46 6.52 35.80
N GLN A 100 19.01 6.28 36.99
CA GLN A 100 20.44 6.54 37.13
C GLN A 100 21.14 5.52 36.23
N VAL A 101 21.75 5.99 35.16
CA VAL A 101 22.35 5.15 34.10
C VAL A 101 23.32 4.09 34.65
N GLY A 102 23.87 4.30 35.85
CA GLY A 102 24.75 3.36 36.55
C GLY A 102 24.08 2.11 37.13
N GLU A 103 22.76 2.08 37.33
CA GLU A 103 22.03 0.93 37.91
C GLU A 103 21.41 0.00 36.85
N LEU A 104 21.47 0.40 35.58
CA LEU A 104 20.98 -0.37 34.44
C LEU A 104 22.09 -1.29 33.91
N THR A 105 21.97 -2.59 34.18
CA THR A 105 22.86 -3.58 33.56
C THR A 105 22.34 -3.99 32.19
N ILE A 106 23.08 -3.64 31.14
CA ILE A 106 22.82 -4.18 29.80
C ILE A 106 23.06 -5.70 29.86
N THR A 107 22.01 -6.48 29.62
CA THR A 107 22.07 -7.94 29.54
C THR A 107 22.24 -8.32 28.07
N SER A 108 23.47 -8.54 27.60
CA SER A 108 23.74 -9.01 26.23
C SER A 108 23.72 -10.54 26.16
N PRO A 109 23.52 -11.14 24.96
CA PRO A 109 23.71 -12.57 24.75
C PRO A 109 25.05 -13.09 25.29
N ASP A 110 26.14 -12.33 25.13
CA ASP A 110 27.47 -12.67 25.65
C ASP A 110 27.48 -12.79 27.18
N LYS A 111 26.82 -11.86 27.88
CA LYS A 111 26.72 -11.91 29.35
C LYS A 111 25.85 -13.07 29.82
N ARG A 112 24.78 -13.39 29.09
CA ARG A 112 23.95 -14.56 29.39
C ARG A 112 24.71 -15.85 29.17
N TYR A 113 25.49 -15.93 28.10
CA TYR A 113 26.34 -17.06 27.81
C TYR A 113 27.43 -17.24 28.88
N GLY A 114 28.11 -16.16 29.26
CA GLY A 114 29.08 -16.18 30.35
C GLY A 114 28.45 -16.61 31.69
N LYS A 115 27.25 -16.14 32.01
CA LYS A 115 26.50 -16.60 33.20
C LYS A 115 26.15 -18.08 33.10
N PHE A 116 25.63 -18.54 31.97
CA PHE A 116 25.33 -19.95 31.72
C PHE A 116 26.57 -20.83 31.92
N LEU A 117 27.74 -20.40 31.43
CA LEU A 117 29.00 -21.11 31.65
C LEU A 117 29.41 -21.09 33.12
N ALA A 118 29.32 -19.94 33.79
CA ALA A 118 29.60 -19.85 35.23
C ALA A 118 28.69 -20.81 36.02
N ASP A 119 27.40 -20.86 35.72
CA ASP A 119 26.45 -21.75 36.38
C ASP A 119 26.77 -23.23 36.08
N LYS A 120 27.08 -23.57 34.81
CA LYS A 120 27.42 -24.94 34.38
C LYS A 120 28.72 -25.46 35.00
N PHE A 121 29.71 -24.58 35.19
CA PHE A 121 31.02 -24.92 35.74
C PHE A 121 31.16 -24.57 37.23
N GLY A 122 30.07 -24.21 37.91
CA GLY A 122 30.09 -23.88 39.35
C GLY A 122 30.96 -22.67 39.70
N GLY A 123 31.17 -21.75 38.76
CA GLY A 123 32.05 -20.59 38.90
C GLY A 123 33.53 -20.88 38.71
N ASP A 124 33.93 -22.12 38.41
CA ASP A 124 35.33 -22.51 38.22
C ASP A 124 35.78 -22.31 36.76
N LEU A 125 36.43 -21.17 36.50
CA LEU A 125 36.99 -20.84 35.19
C LEU A 125 38.17 -21.74 34.80
N THR A 126 38.91 -22.27 35.78
CA THR A 126 40.08 -23.12 35.50
C THR A 126 39.64 -24.46 34.91
N LYS A 127 38.54 -25.01 35.42
CA LYS A 127 37.90 -26.21 34.87
C LYS A 127 37.41 -25.98 33.44
N PHE A 128 36.74 -24.86 33.17
CA PHE A 128 36.29 -24.50 31.82
C PHE A 128 37.47 -24.39 30.84
N ASN A 129 38.51 -23.60 31.18
CA ASN A 129 39.69 -23.40 30.34
C ASN A 129 40.44 -24.72 30.07
N ALA A 130 40.50 -25.63 31.06
CA ALA A 130 41.12 -26.95 30.90
C ALA A 130 40.33 -27.86 29.93
N GLU A 131 38.99 -27.86 30.03
CA GLU A 131 38.13 -28.69 29.15
C GLU A 131 38.08 -28.17 27.71
N THR A 132 38.07 -26.84 27.50
CA THR A 132 38.00 -26.25 26.16
C THR A 132 39.36 -25.92 25.55
N GLN A 133 40.46 -26.21 26.25
CA GLN A 133 41.83 -25.81 25.86
C GLN A 133 41.96 -24.30 25.56
N ALA A 134 41.20 -23.48 26.27
CA ALA A 134 41.15 -22.03 26.08
C ALA A 134 41.86 -21.29 27.22
N ASN A 135 42.10 -19.99 27.04
CA ASN A 135 42.74 -19.16 28.05
C ASN A 135 41.95 -17.86 28.26
N TYR A 136 40.73 -17.98 28.81
CA TYR A 136 39.91 -16.83 29.15
C TYR A 136 40.23 -16.32 30.56
N ALA A 137 40.21 -15.00 30.73
CA ALA A 137 40.45 -14.34 32.03
C ALA A 137 39.19 -14.25 32.90
N SER A 138 37.99 -14.37 32.31
CA SER A 138 36.70 -14.36 33.01
C SER A 138 35.60 -14.94 32.12
N PHE A 139 34.57 -15.55 32.71
CA PHE A 139 33.37 -15.99 31.99
C PHE A 139 32.68 -14.86 31.21
N SER A 140 32.80 -13.61 31.67
CA SER A 140 32.25 -12.44 30.96
C SER A 140 32.96 -12.11 29.65
N THR A 141 34.15 -12.67 29.43
CA THR A 141 34.94 -12.49 28.19
C THR A 141 34.71 -13.59 27.18
N VAL A 142 34.06 -14.69 27.59
CA VAL A 142 33.72 -15.81 26.70
C VAL A 142 32.54 -15.40 25.83
N ARG A 143 32.72 -15.50 24.52
CA ARG A 143 31.65 -15.25 23.54
C ARG A 143 31.01 -16.57 23.13
N PRO A 144 29.69 -16.59 22.85
CA PRO A 144 29.06 -17.75 22.24
C PRO A 144 29.73 -18.06 20.89
N PRO A 145 30.07 -19.32 20.61
CA PRO A 145 30.74 -19.73 19.38
C PRO A 145 29.73 -19.83 18.23
N ILE A 146 29.13 -18.69 17.86
CA ILE A 146 28.04 -18.65 16.86
C ILE A 146 28.56 -19.09 15.50
N GLU A 147 29.75 -18.67 15.09
CA GLU A 147 30.31 -19.04 13.78
C GLU A 147 30.60 -20.54 13.68
N GLU A 148 31.12 -21.14 14.75
CA GLU A 148 31.39 -22.57 14.81
C GLU A 148 30.09 -23.39 14.90
N GLU A 149 29.08 -22.88 15.58
CA GLU A 149 27.76 -23.51 15.68
C GLU A 149 26.98 -23.43 14.37
N ASP A 150 26.94 -22.26 13.71
CA ASP A 150 26.39 -22.10 12.36
C ASP A 150 27.07 -23.06 11.37
N LEU A 151 28.41 -23.21 11.46
CA LEU A 151 29.16 -24.16 10.64
C LEU A 151 28.77 -25.61 10.96
N TRP A 152 28.60 -25.94 12.24
CA TRP A 152 28.23 -27.28 12.69
C TRP A 152 26.80 -27.66 12.28
N GLU A 153 25.84 -26.73 12.39
CA GLU A 153 24.48 -26.91 11.89
C GLU A 153 24.46 -27.04 10.36
N TYR A 154 25.20 -26.18 9.66
CA TYR A 154 25.34 -26.26 8.21
C TYR A 154 25.94 -27.59 7.76
N GLN A 155 26.95 -28.11 8.45
CA GLN A 155 27.56 -29.40 8.13
C GLN A 155 26.60 -30.58 8.31
N GLN A 156 25.68 -30.51 9.26
CA GLN A 156 24.69 -31.55 9.50
C GLN A 156 23.55 -31.56 8.47
N ASP A 157 23.09 -30.39 8.02
CA ASP A 157 22.01 -30.28 7.05
C ASP A 157 22.27 -29.23 5.97
N LYS A 158 23.31 -29.46 5.15
CA LYS A 158 23.64 -28.59 4.02
C LYS A 158 22.46 -28.37 3.07
N GLY A 159 21.67 -29.42 2.86
CA GLY A 159 20.52 -29.40 1.94
C GLY A 159 19.38 -28.51 2.45
N GLY A 160 19.03 -28.66 3.73
CA GLY A 160 18.01 -27.84 4.40
C GLY A 160 18.40 -26.36 4.43
N TRP A 161 19.65 -26.06 4.79
CA TRP A 161 20.17 -24.69 4.79
C TRP A 161 20.16 -24.06 3.40
N MET A 162 20.64 -24.77 2.37
CA MET A 162 20.60 -24.26 0.99
C MET A 162 19.16 -23.97 0.55
N LYS A 163 18.23 -24.88 0.83
CA LYS A 163 16.81 -24.67 0.52
C LYS A 163 16.23 -23.48 1.29
N TRP A 164 16.61 -23.31 2.56
CA TRP A 164 16.16 -22.20 3.38
C TRP A 164 16.61 -20.86 2.80
N PHE A 165 17.90 -20.69 2.47
CA PHE A 165 18.40 -19.46 1.84
C PHE A 165 17.75 -19.15 0.49
N LEU A 166 17.40 -20.19 -0.29
CA LEU A 166 16.73 -20.03 -1.58
C LEU A 166 15.26 -19.63 -1.47
N THR A 167 14.57 -20.00 -0.38
CA THR A 167 13.10 -19.90 -0.30
C THR A 167 12.60 -18.93 0.77
N ASN A 168 13.36 -18.72 1.84
CA ASN A 168 12.91 -17.98 3.02
C ASN A 168 12.51 -16.54 2.69
N ASN A 169 13.32 -15.84 1.90
CA ASN A 169 13.04 -14.45 1.52
C ASN A 169 11.72 -14.34 0.72
N TYR A 170 11.45 -15.29 -0.18
CA TYR A 170 10.20 -15.32 -0.94
C TYR A 170 9.01 -15.63 -0.04
N ARG A 171 9.18 -16.58 0.88
CA ARG A 171 8.16 -16.94 1.86
C ARG A 171 7.80 -15.75 2.74
N GLU A 172 8.79 -15.03 3.26
CA GLU A 172 8.59 -13.84 4.08
C GLU A 172 7.76 -12.78 3.35
N VAL A 173 8.07 -12.53 2.07
CA VAL A 173 7.31 -11.58 1.25
C VAL A 173 5.88 -12.06 1.02
N VAL A 174 5.69 -13.34 0.68
CA VAL A 174 4.36 -13.92 0.45
C VAL A 174 3.53 -13.85 1.72
N ASP A 175 4.09 -14.23 2.86
CA ASP A 175 3.42 -14.17 4.17
C ASP A 175 3.08 -12.71 4.52
N TYR A 176 4.00 -11.77 4.28
CA TYR A 176 3.78 -10.34 4.50
C TYR A 176 2.60 -9.79 3.69
N ILE A 177 2.50 -10.17 2.41
CA ILE A 177 1.45 -9.72 1.50
C ILE A 177 0.11 -10.40 1.79
N ALA A 178 0.14 -11.70 2.06
CA ALA A 178 -1.06 -12.54 2.22
C ALA A 178 -1.77 -12.29 3.57
N VAL A 179 -1.02 -11.99 4.63
CA VAL A 179 -1.56 -11.74 5.96
C VAL A 179 -2.16 -10.33 6.08
N ARG A 180 -1.66 -9.35 5.31
CA ARG A 180 -2.10 -7.97 5.38
C ARG A 180 -3.32 -7.68 4.49
N GLY A 181 -4.50 -7.90 5.07
CA GLY A 181 -5.76 -7.37 4.57
C GLY A 181 -6.25 -8.04 3.29
N ARG A 182 -6.81 -7.23 2.38
CA ARG A 182 -7.38 -7.68 1.09
C ARG A 182 -6.51 -7.27 -0.10
N SER A 183 -5.19 -7.17 0.09
CA SER A 183 -4.23 -6.62 -0.88
C SER A 183 -4.36 -7.24 -2.27
N LEU A 184 -4.35 -8.58 -2.37
CA LEU A 184 -4.50 -9.32 -3.62
C LEU A 184 -5.85 -9.06 -4.29
N TRP A 185 -6.94 -9.08 -3.51
CA TRP A 185 -8.28 -8.80 -4.02
C TRP A 185 -8.41 -7.37 -4.51
N ASN A 186 -7.88 -6.41 -3.75
CA ASN A 186 -7.90 -4.99 -4.11
C ASN A 186 -7.15 -4.76 -5.43
N THR A 187 -5.97 -5.36 -5.58
CA THR A 187 -5.21 -5.30 -6.85
C THR A 187 -5.98 -5.94 -7.99
N LEU A 188 -6.47 -7.17 -7.80
CA LEU A 188 -7.20 -7.89 -8.86
C LEU A 188 -8.43 -7.10 -9.29
N PHE A 189 -9.23 -6.62 -8.35
CA PHE A 189 -10.42 -5.84 -8.63
C PHE A 189 -10.08 -4.52 -9.33
N LEU A 190 -9.12 -3.76 -8.79
CA LEU A 190 -8.72 -2.47 -9.36
C LEU A 190 -8.23 -2.62 -10.80
N VAL A 191 -7.27 -3.54 -11.04
CA VAL A 191 -6.71 -3.80 -12.37
C VAL A 191 -7.80 -4.27 -13.33
N SER A 192 -8.64 -5.23 -12.92
CA SER A 192 -9.70 -5.74 -13.78
C SER A 192 -10.74 -4.66 -14.12
N ALA A 193 -11.10 -3.82 -13.15
CA ALA A 193 -12.05 -2.73 -13.34
C ALA A 193 -11.51 -1.65 -14.27
N ILE A 194 -10.25 -1.23 -14.11
CA ILE A 194 -9.65 -0.23 -14.99
C ILE A 194 -9.45 -0.79 -16.39
N ILE A 195 -9.01 -2.04 -16.56
CA ILE A 195 -8.93 -2.68 -17.88
C ILE A 195 -10.31 -2.72 -18.53
N PHE A 196 -11.36 -3.10 -17.79
CA PHE A 196 -12.72 -3.12 -18.31
C PHE A 196 -13.18 -1.71 -18.75
N CYS A 197 -12.96 -0.69 -17.93
CA CYS A 197 -13.27 0.70 -18.30
C CYS A 197 -12.48 1.15 -19.52
N ALA A 198 -11.17 0.86 -19.58
CA ALA A 198 -10.31 1.24 -20.69
C ALA A 198 -10.72 0.55 -22.01
N LEU A 199 -11.10 -0.73 -21.97
CA LEU A 199 -11.54 -1.51 -23.13
C LEU A 199 -13.01 -1.24 -23.54
N THR A 200 -13.74 -0.43 -22.77
CA THR A 200 -15.12 -0.04 -23.12
C THR A 200 -15.14 1.42 -23.57
N ILE A 201 -14.64 2.33 -22.74
CA ILE A 201 -14.74 3.78 -22.96
C ILE A 201 -13.83 4.25 -24.10
N ASN A 202 -12.56 3.84 -24.11
CA ASN A 202 -11.61 4.32 -25.12
C ASN A 202 -11.98 3.82 -26.53
N PRO A 203 -12.35 2.55 -26.74
CA PRO A 203 -12.81 2.09 -28.05
C PRO A 203 -14.13 2.72 -28.50
N LEU A 204 -15.08 2.97 -27.59
CA LEU A 204 -16.31 3.68 -27.96
C LEU A 204 -16.02 5.10 -28.46
N ALA A 205 -15.15 5.84 -27.76
CA ALA A 205 -14.74 7.18 -28.16
C ALA A 205 -13.98 7.17 -29.50
N ALA A 206 -13.02 6.26 -29.64
CA ALA A 206 -12.23 6.11 -30.86
C ALA A 206 -13.06 5.69 -32.08
N TYR A 207 -13.99 4.74 -31.89
CA TYR A 207 -14.91 4.31 -32.96
C TYR A 207 -15.79 5.47 -33.40
N ALA A 208 -16.27 6.27 -32.45
CA ALA A 208 -17.09 7.42 -32.77
C ALA A 208 -16.31 8.47 -33.60
N LEU A 209 -15.05 8.73 -33.24
CA LEU A 209 -14.17 9.65 -33.97
C LEU A 209 -13.82 9.13 -35.38
N SER A 210 -13.64 7.82 -35.53
CA SER A 210 -13.32 7.18 -36.81
C SER A 210 -14.53 7.13 -37.76
N ARG A 211 -15.68 6.61 -37.28
CA ARG A 211 -16.79 6.21 -38.17
C ARG A 211 -17.84 7.28 -38.41
N PHE A 212 -18.06 8.22 -37.48
CA PHE A 212 -19.01 9.31 -37.70
C PHE A 212 -18.43 10.50 -38.47
N LYS A 213 -17.15 10.42 -38.91
CA LYS A 213 -16.47 11.43 -39.74
C LYS A 213 -16.69 12.86 -39.22
N LEU A 214 -16.52 13.05 -37.91
CA LEU A 214 -16.74 14.35 -37.26
C LEU A 214 -15.77 15.39 -37.83
N SER A 215 -16.29 16.55 -38.25
CA SER A 215 -15.47 17.64 -38.81
C SER A 215 -14.40 18.16 -37.86
N TYR A 216 -14.57 17.91 -36.54
CA TYR A 216 -13.65 18.34 -35.49
C TYR A 216 -12.79 17.22 -34.89
N ALA A 217 -12.74 16.04 -35.53
CA ALA A 217 -12.04 14.88 -34.98
C ALA A 217 -10.56 15.17 -34.69
N ASN A 218 -9.88 15.91 -35.59
CA ASN A 218 -8.46 16.26 -35.41
C ASN A 218 -8.24 17.22 -34.24
N GLN A 219 -9.13 18.21 -34.02
CA GLN A 219 -9.03 19.11 -32.87
C GLN A 219 -9.27 18.36 -31.56
N ILE A 220 -10.23 17.43 -31.54
CA ILE A 220 -10.48 16.60 -30.35
C ILE A 220 -9.25 15.74 -30.03
N LEU A 221 -8.67 15.08 -31.03
CA LEU A 221 -7.45 14.28 -30.85
C LEU A 221 -6.28 15.14 -30.39
N LEU A 222 -6.06 16.30 -31.00
CA LEU A 222 -5.00 17.23 -30.60
C LEU A 222 -5.19 17.69 -29.14
N PHE A 223 -6.42 17.99 -28.73
CA PHE A 223 -6.74 18.33 -27.35
C PHE A 223 -6.41 17.17 -26.40
N LEU A 224 -6.86 15.95 -26.70
CA LEU A 224 -6.57 14.76 -25.90
C LEU A 224 -5.06 14.51 -25.77
N LEU A 225 -4.31 14.63 -26.86
CA LEU A 225 -2.85 14.50 -26.84
C LEU A 225 -2.17 15.62 -26.04
N ALA A 226 -2.67 16.86 -26.15
CA ALA A 226 -2.13 18.00 -25.41
C ALA A 226 -2.30 17.84 -23.89
N THR A 227 -3.39 17.22 -23.43
CA THR A 227 -3.57 16.93 -21.98
C THR A 227 -2.51 15.97 -21.43
N MET A 228 -1.89 15.15 -22.28
CA MET A 228 -0.83 14.23 -21.89
C MET A 228 0.56 14.89 -21.87
N ALA A 229 0.70 16.11 -22.42
CA ALA A 229 1.93 16.88 -22.29
C ALA A 229 2.16 17.36 -20.85
N PHE A 230 1.10 17.40 -20.03
CA PHE A 230 1.22 17.72 -18.62
C PHE A 230 1.76 16.50 -17.85
N PRO A 231 2.86 16.66 -17.09
CA PRO A 231 3.41 15.59 -16.27
C PRO A 231 2.38 15.17 -15.20
N TYR A 232 2.24 13.85 -15.02
CA TYR A 232 1.28 13.26 -14.10
C TYR A 232 1.48 13.74 -12.65
N GLU A 233 2.74 13.99 -12.27
CA GLU A 233 3.11 14.44 -10.93
C GLU A 233 2.51 15.81 -10.59
N VAL A 234 2.37 16.70 -11.59
CA VAL A 234 1.80 18.04 -11.42
C VAL A 234 0.28 17.98 -11.32
N SER A 235 -0.38 17.04 -12.01
CA SER A 235 -1.83 16.87 -11.95
C SER A 235 -2.29 16.10 -10.70
N MET A 236 -1.38 15.43 -9.99
CA MET A 236 -1.70 14.61 -8.82
C MET A 236 -2.36 15.39 -7.67
N ILE A 237 -1.86 16.58 -7.34
CA ILE A 237 -2.45 17.41 -6.26
C ILE A 237 -3.86 17.89 -6.64
N PRO A 238 -4.08 18.51 -7.82
CA PRO A 238 -5.43 18.82 -8.29
C PRO A 238 -6.37 17.62 -8.29
N ASN A 239 -5.92 16.46 -8.78
CA ASN A 239 -6.73 15.25 -8.81
C ASN A 239 -7.09 14.78 -7.39
N PHE A 240 -6.16 14.81 -6.45
CA PHE A 240 -6.45 14.49 -5.05
C PHE A 240 -7.48 15.44 -4.44
N LEU A 241 -7.35 16.75 -4.68
CA LEU A 241 -8.32 17.74 -4.21
C LEU A 241 -9.70 17.53 -4.85
N LEU A 242 -9.75 17.14 -6.12
CA LEU A 242 -10.98 16.79 -6.83
C LEU A 242 -11.64 15.54 -6.23
N MET A 243 -10.87 14.50 -5.88
CA MET A 243 -11.41 13.30 -5.22
C MET A 243 -11.87 13.59 -3.78
N ARG A 244 -11.19 14.50 -3.07
CA ARG A 244 -11.57 14.93 -1.72
C ARG A 244 -12.82 15.80 -1.70
N ARG A 245 -13.00 16.64 -2.72
CA ARG A 245 -14.15 17.53 -2.90
C ARG A 245 -14.88 17.17 -4.20
N PHE A 246 -15.31 15.93 -4.32
CA PHE A 246 -15.89 15.41 -5.54
C PHE A 246 -17.30 15.94 -5.75
N PRO A 247 -17.58 16.63 -6.87
CA PRO A 247 -18.87 17.29 -7.10
C PRO A 247 -19.92 16.30 -7.65
N LEU A 248 -20.16 15.20 -6.94
CA LEU A 248 -21.04 14.10 -7.39
C LEU A 248 -22.41 14.59 -7.86
N TRP A 249 -23.08 15.37 -7.01
CA TRP A 249 -24.42 15.87 -7.28
C TRP A 249 -24.47 16.80 -8.49
N ALA A 250 -23.44 17.65 -8.64
CA ALA A 250 -23.33 18.56 -9.77
C ALA A 250 -23.09 17.80 -11.09
N ILE A 251 -22.33 16.70 -11.06
CA ILE A 251 -22.12 15.84 -12.23
C ILE A 251 -23.42 15.12 -12.59
N ILE A 252 -24.13 14.55 -11.61
CA ILE A 252 -25.41 13.87 -11.84
C ILE A 252 -26.43 14.85 -12.45
N SER A 253 -26.57 16.06 -11.90
CA SER A 253 -27.45 17.08 -12.46
C SER A 253 -27.03 17.52 -13.85
N ALA A 254 -25.72 17.70 -14.11
CA ALA A 254 -25.18 18.01 -15.43
C ALA A 254 -25.52 16.95 -16.48
N VAL A 255 -25.39 15.67 -16.15
CA VAL A 255 -25.73 14.56 -17.06
C VAL A 255 -27.23 14.51 -17.31
N VAL A 256 -28.06 14.55 -16.26
CA VAL A 256 -29.52 14.46 -16.39
C VAL A 256 -30.07 15.64 -17.19
N ILE A 257 -29.68 16.87 -16.84
CA ILE A 257 -30.13 18.08 -17.54
C ILE A 257 -29.56 18.12 -18.96
N GLY A 258 -28.29 17.76 -19.14
CA GLY A 258 -27.67 17.60 -20.46
C GLY A 258 -28.49 16.70 -21.38
N ILE A 259 -28.86 15.51 -20.92
CA ILE A 259 -29.66 14.56 -21.68
C ILE A 259 -31.06 15.13 -21.97
N VAL A 260 -31.74 15.70 -20.97
CA VAL A 260 -33.09 16.27 -21.15
C VAL A 260 -33.08 17.42 -22.16
N VAL A 261 -32.15 18.35 -22.03
CA VAL A 261 -31.99 19.50 -22.94
C VAL A 261 -31.67 19.01 -24.36
N ALA A 262 -30.76 18.04 -24.49
CA ALA A 262 -30.44 17.43 -25.77
C ALA A 262 -31.68 16.77 -26.40
N LEU A 263 -32.45 15.98 -25.64
CA LEU A 263 -33.68 15.34 -26.14
C LEU A 263 -34.74 16.36 -26.57
N ILE A 264 -34.91 17.47 -25.84
CA ILE A 264 -35.83 18.55 -26.20
C ILE A 264 -35.40 19.21 -27.51
N ILE A 265 -34.10 19.52 -27.64
CA ILE A 265 -33.54 20.14 -28.84
C ILE A 265 -33.67 19.20 -30.05
N VAL A 266 -33.38 17.90 -29.89
CA VAL A 266 -33.58 16.88 -30.95
C VAL A 266 -35.03 16.87 -31.45
N ARG A 267 -35.99 16.97 -30.53
CA ARG A 267 -37.42 17.00 -30.87
C ARG A 267 -37.82 18.29 -31.61
N LYS A 268 -37.24 19.44 -31.25
CA LYS A 268 -37.61 20.75 -31.82
C LYS A 268 -36.87 21.14 -33.10
N THR A 269 -35.63 20.72 -33.28
CA THR A 269 -34.84 21.07 -34.46
C THR A 269 -35.09 20.05 -35.58
N LYS A 270 -35.23 20.48 -36.84
CA LYS A 270 -35.31 19.61 -38.04
C LYS A 270 -34.18 19.95 -39.03
N GLY A 271 -33.80 18.98 -39.87
CA GLY A 271 -32.81 19.15 -40.95
C GLY A 271 -31.35 19.23 -40.47
N SER A 272 -30.47 19.75 -41.33
CA SER A 272 -29.00 19.80 -41.15
C SER A 272 -28.54 20.50 -39.85
N ARG A 273 -29.38 21.41 -39.30
CA ARG A 273 -29.10 22.09 -38.02
C ARG A 273 -29.14 21.18 -36.79
N ARG A 274 -29.70 19.95 -36.89
CA ARG A 274 -29.70 18.97 -35.79
C ARG A 274 -28.28 18.57 -35.37
N ALA A 275 -27.36 18.44 -36.32
CA ALA A 275 -25.99 17.99 -36.06
C ALA A 275 -25.23 18.97 -35.16
N LEU A 276 -25.50 20.27 -35.28
CA LEU A 276 -24.90 21.31 -34.43
C LEU A 276 -25.68 21.52 -33.12
N ALA A 277 -27.01 21.38 -33.16
CA ALA A 277 -27.87 21.68 -32.02
C ALA A 277 -27.72 20.69 -30.86
N ILE A 278 -27.43 19.41 -31.14
CA ILE A 278 -27.21 18.37 -30.12
C ILE A 278 -25.98 18.66 -29.24
N PRO A 279 -24.77 18.87 -29.78
CA PRO A 279 -23.60 19.19 -28.96
C PRO A 279 -23.74 20.53 -28.22
N CYS A 280 -24.34 21.57 -28.84
CA CYS A 280 -24.64 22.82 -28.14
C CYS A 280 -25.64 22.62 -26.99
N GLY A 281 -26.64 21.76 -27.18
CA GLY A 281 -27.62 21.40 -26.15
C GLY A 281 -27.03 20.62 -24.98
N LEU A 282 -26.18 19.63 -25.28
CA LEU A 282 -25.40 18.91 -24.27
C LEU A 282 -24.48 19.86 -23.50
N GLY A 283 -23.76 20.74 -24.20
CA GLY A 283 -22.89 21.73 -23.57
C GLY A 283 -23.64 22.69 -22.65
N ALA A 284 -24.75 23.26 -23.12
CA ALA A 284 -25.59 24.14 -22.32
C ALA A 284 -26.21 23.43 -21.11
N GLY A 285 -26.66 22.18 -21.27
CA GLY A 285 -27.22 21.39 -20.17
C GLY A 285 -26.18 20.94 -19.15
N VAL A 286 -24.94 20.66 -19.57
CA VAL A 286 -23.81 20.37 -18.67
C VAL A 286 -23.44 21.60 -17.86
N ILE A 287 -23.30 22.76 -18.49
CA ILE A 287 -23.02 24.03 -17.78
C ILE A 287 -24.16 24.35 -16.80
N GLY A 288 -25.41 24.18 -17.25
CA GLY A 288 -26.58 24.39 -16.41
C GLY A 288 -26.60 23.47 -15.19
N GLY A 289 -26.41 22.16 -15.39
CA GLY A 289 -26.42 21.23 -14.27
C GLY A 289 -25.20 21.32 -13.35
N LEU A 290 -24.03 21.75 -13.84
CA LEU A 290 -22.82 21.87 -13.04
C LEU A 290 -22.82 23.14 -12.16
N TYR A 291 -23.42 24.24 -12.63
CA TYR A 291 -23.38 25.54 -11.93
C TYR A 291 -24.75 26.01 -11.42
N ILE A 292 -25.81 25.91 -12.24
CA ILE A 292 -27.12 26.47 -11.89
C ILE A 292 -27.80 25.62 -10.82
N VAL A 293 -27.68 24.29 -10.88
CA VAL A 293 -28.30 23.40 -9.88
C VAL A 293 -27.69 23.54 -8.49
N PRO A 294 -26.35 23.51 -8.31
CA PRO A 294 -25.74 23.83 -7.03
C PRO A 294 -26.13 25.20 -6.48
N MET A 295 -26.16 26.22 -7.35
CA MET A 295 -26.56 27.57 -6.96
C MET A 295 -28.02 27.63 -6.49
N ALA A 296 -28.94 27.01 -7.23
CA ALA A 296 -30.37 26.97 -6.89
C ALA A 296 -30.63 26.16 -5.62
N ALA A 297 -29.97 25.01 -5.45
CA ALA A 297 -30.07 24.21 -4.23
C ALA A 297 -29.60 25.01 -3.01
N SER A 298 -28.48 25.74 -3.15
CA SER A 298 -27.96 26.61 -2.10
C SER A 298 -28.92 27.75 -1.76
N ALA A 299 -29.60 28.33 -2.76
CA ALA A 299 -30.59 29.39 -2.58
C ALA A 299 -31.86 28.93 -1.83
N VAL A 300 -32.19 27.64 -1.89
CA VAL A 300 -33.34 27.03 -1.20
C VAL A 300 -32.91 26.35 0.11
N GLY A 301 -31.65 26.49 0.53
CA GLY A 301 -31.12 25.92 1.77
C GLY A 301 -30.85 24.41 1.73
N VAL A 302 -30.75 23.81 0.54
CA VAL A 302 -30.38 22.40 0.35
C VAL A 302 -28.87 22.29 0.17
N ASP A 303 -28.19 21.67 1.12
CA ASP A 303 -26.75 21.39 1.01
C ASP A 303 -26.48 20.18 0.10
N ILE A 304 -26.11 20.46 -1.15
CA ILE A 304 -25.59 19.46 -2.11
C ILE A 304 -24.08 19.62 -2.33
N GLY A 305 -23.36 19.99 -1.27
CA GLY A 305 -21.92 20.20 -1.28
C GLY A 305 -21.10 19.00 -1.80
N PRO A 306 -19.81 19.24 -2.08
CA PRO A 306 -18.92 18.20 -2.58
C PRO A 306 -18.76 17.08 -1.56
N VAL A 307 -18.73 15.84 -2.05
CA VAL A 307 -18.54 14.63 -1.24
C VAL A 307 -17.10 14.14 -1.36
N SER A 308 -16.55 13.58 -0.29
CA SER A 308 -15.23 12.93 -0.36
C SER A 308 -15.40 11.49 -0.82
N ILE A 309 -14.73 11.12 -1.91
CA ILE A 309 -14.66 9.73 -2.40
C ILE A 309 -13.29 9.08 -2.12
N LEU A 310 -12.44 9.72 -1.32
CA LEU A 310 -11.18 9.14 -0.85
C LEU A 310 -11.42 7.78 -0.16
N ASN A 311 -10.42 6.91 -0.18
CA ASN A 311 -10.53 5.53 0.33
C ASN A 311 -11.60 4.68 -0.37
N THR A 312 -11.87 4.93 -1.65
CA THR A 312 -12.76 4.10 -2.47
C THR A 312 -12.08 3.70 -3.78
N PHE A 313 -12.49 2.58 -4.36
CA PHE A 313 -12.04 2.19 -5.70
C PHE A 313 -12.44 3.21 -6.76
N ALA A 314 -13.56 3.90 -6.57
CA ALA A 314 -14.03 4.90 -7.51
C ALA A 314 -13.02 6.05 -7.68
N ALA A 315 -12.36 6.47 -6.59
CA ALA A 315 -11.31 7.48 -6.65
C ALA A 315 -10.02 7.01 -7.33
N LEU A 316 -9.77 5.70 -7.36
CA LEU A 316 -8.64 5.11 -8.10
C LEU A 316 -8.97 4.88 -9.58
N ILE A 317 -10.20 4.47 -9.87
CA ILE A 317 -10.63 4.09 -11.23
C ILE A 317 -10.92 5.33 -12.08
N MET A 318 -11.68 6.30 -11.56
CA MET A 318 -12.21 7.41 -12.36
C MET A 318 -11.18 8.21 -13.15
N PRO A 319 -10.01 8.59 -12.58
CA PRO A 319 -8.99 9.32 -13.33
C PRO A 319 -8.43 8.54 -14.53
N GLU A 320 -8.44 7.20 -14.45
CA GLU A 320 -7.81 6.31 -15.42
C GLU A 320 -8.78 5.78 -16.50
N MET A 321 -10.08 6.12 -16.39
CA MET A 321 -11.13 5.56 -17.26
C MET A 321 -10.99 5.98 -18.73
N ALA A 322 -10.48 7.18 -19.00
CA ALA A 322 -10.35 7.74 -20.33
C ALA A 322 -8.91 8.18 -20.59
N ASN A 323 -8.31 7.65 -21.65
CA ASN A 323 -6.90 7.93 -21.98
C ASN A 323 -6.78 8.44 -23.42
N GLY A 324 -6.21 9.65 -23.57
CA GLY A 324 -6.08 10.32 -24.86
C GLY A 324 -5.24 9.54 -25.88
N PHE A 325 -4.16 8.91 -25.42
CA PHE A 325 -3.27 8.10 -26.25
C PHE A 325 -3.94 6.81 -26.71
N SER A 326 -4.62 6.10 -25.81
CA SER A 326 -5.40 4.91 -26.20
C SER A 326 -6.48 5.24 -27.22
N ILE A 327 -7.19 6.36 -27.05
CA ILE A 327 -8.21 6.83 -28.01
C ILE A 327 -7.56 7.16 -29.37
N PHE A 328 -6.43 7.86 -29.37
CA PHE A 328 -5.70 8.19 -30.58
C PHE A 328 -5.23 6.94 -31.35
N LEU A 329 -4.60 5.99 -30.66
CA LEU A 329 -4.15 4.73 -31.25
C LEU A 329 -5.31 3.90 -31.80
N LEU A 330 -6.39 3.74 -31.03
CA LEU A 330 -7.57 2.99 -31.47
C LEU A 330 -8.24 3.65 -32.67
N LYS A 331 -8.27 4.98 -32.72
CA LYS A 331 -8.83 5.71 -33.86
C LYS A 331 -8.01 5.43 -35.12
N GLY A 332 -6.69 5.51 -35.03
CA GLY A 332 -5.80 5.16 -36.15
C GLY A 332 -5.97 3.72 -36.62
N PHE A 333 -6.14 2.77 -35.69
CA PHE A 333 -6.39 1.37 -36.04
C PHE A 333 -7.79 1.14 -36.65
N PHE A 334 -8.83 1.77 -36.13
CA PHE A 334 -10.16 1.69 -36.72
C PHE A 334 -10.19 2.29 -38.13
N ASP A 335 -9.48 3.40 -38.35
CA ASP A 335 -9.36 3.99 -39.69
C ASP A 335 -8.67 3.06 -40.70
N SER A 336 -7.76 2.17 -40.25
CA SER A 336 -7.11 1.21 -41.14
C SER A 336 -7.94 -0.04 -41.43
N LEU A 337 -9.08 -0.25 -40.75
CA LEU A 337 -9.96 -1.38 -41.05
C LEU A 337 -10.69 -1.15 -42.39
N PRO A 338 -10.83 -2.18 -43.25
CA PRO A 338 -11.48 -2.07 -44.56
C PRO A 338 -12.88 -1.44 -44.45
N GLU A 339 -13.14 -0.35 -45.17
CA GLU A 339 -14.42 0.38 -45.12
C GLU A 339 -15.55 -0.48 -45.74
N GLU A 340 -15.21 -1.34 -46.69
CA GLU A 340 -16.10 -2.23 -47.44
C GLU A 340 -16.88 -3.18 -46.50
N LEU A 341 -16.23 -3.66 -45.43
CA LEU A 341 -16.89 -4.52 -44.44
C LEU A 341 -18.00 -3.77 -43.67
N PHE A 342 -17.79 -2.48 -43.41
CA PHE A 342 -18.77 -1.64 -42.72
C PHE A 342 -19.87 -1.18 -43.69
N GLU A 343 -19.53 -0.91 -44.95
CA GLU A 343 -20.53 -0.62 -46.00
C GLU A 343 -21.46 -1.82 -46.24
N ALA A 344 -20.90 -3.04 -46.33
CA ALA A 344 -21.69 -4.27 -46.41
C ALA A 344 -22.62 -4.43 -45.19
N GLY A 345 -22.11 -4.20 -43.98
CA GLY A 345 -22.92 -4.22 -42.76
C GLY A 345 -24.07 -3.20 -42.79
N ARG A 346 -23.85 -2.00 -43.34
CA ARG A 346 -24.90 -0.98 -43.51
C ARG A 346 -25.93 -1.39 -44.56
N ILE A 347 -25.50 -2.02 -45.66
CA ILE A 347 -26.40 -2.59 -46.68
C ILE A 347 -27.28 -3.69 -46.07
N ASP A 348 -26.71 -4.53 -45.21
CA ASP A 348 -27.42 -5.58 -44.44
C ASP A 348 -28.28 -5.01 -43.28
N GLY A 349 -28.32 -3.69 -43.10
CA GLY A 349 -29.13 -3.03 -42.07
C GLY A 349 -28.59 -3.18 -40.64
N ALA A 350 -27.32 -3.52 -40.47
CA ALA A 350 -26.70 -3.60 -39.15
C ALA A 350 -26.57 -2.21 -38.51
N SER A 351 -26.92 -2.10 -37.22
CA SER A 351 -26.72 -0.87 -36.46
C SER A 351 -25.24 -0.61 -36.16
N GLU A 352 -24.86 0.65 -35.95
CA GLU A 352 -23.47 1.02 -35.63
C GLU A 352 -22.93 0.31 -34.37
N LEU A 353 -23.77 0.13 -33.34
CA LEU A 353 -23.38 -0.64 -32.15
C LEU A 353 -23.13 -2.12 -32.49
N ARG A 354 -23.94 -2.69 -33.38
CA ARG A 354 -23.75 -4.07 -33.84
C ARG A 354 -22.46 -4.20 -34.65
N MET A 355 -22.16 -3.26 -35.54
CA MET A 355 -20.92 -3.23 -36.31
C MET A 355 -19.69 -3.06 -35.41
N LEU A 356 -19.76 -2.21 -34.38
CA LEU A 356 -18.71 -2.08 -33.37
C LEU A 356 -18.40 -3.43 -32.71
N TRP A 357 -19.42 -4.11 -32.18
CA TRP A 357 -19.24 -5.36 -31.43
C TRP A 357 -18.92 -6.57 -32.31
N GLN A 358 -19.48 -6.65 -33.52
CA GLN A 358 -19.35 -7.83 -34.40
C GLN A 358 -18.23 -7.70 -35.44
N LEU A 359 -17.85 -6.49 -35.83
CA LEU A 359 -16.79 -6.25 -36.82
C LEU A 359 -15.57 -5.59 -36.18
N ALA A 360 -15.73 -4.37 -35.65
CA ALA A 360 -14.58 -3.57 -35.21
C ALA A 360 -13.82 -4.23 -34.05
N PHE A 361 -14.50 -4.70 -33.00
CA PHE A 361 -13.85 -5.34 -31.85
C PHE A 361 -13.12 -6.65 -32.19
N PRO A 362 -13.72 -7.61 -32.92
CA PRO A 362 -13.01 -8.82 -33.31
C PRO A 362 -11.79 -8.58 -34.18
N LEU A 363 -11.86 -7.63 -35.11
CA LEU A 363 -10.74 -7.24 -35.97
C LEU A 363 -9.65 -6.48 -35.18
N SER A 364 -10.05 -5.77 -34.12
CA SER A 364 -9.15 -4.97 -33.29
C SER A 364 -8.60 -5.70 -32.05
N LYS A 365 -8.81 -7.02 -31.95
CA LYS A 365 -8.25 -7.83 -30.85
C LYS A 365 -6.76 -7.59 -30.59
N PRO A 366 -5.88 -7.46 -31.60
CA PRO A 366 -4.46 -7.23 -31.34
C PRO A 366 -4.18 -5.89 -30.64
N ILE A 367 -4.75 -4.78 -31.12
CA ILE A 367 -4.55 -3.46 -30.50
C ILE A 367 -5.22 -3.36 -29.13
N LEU A 368 -6.39 -3.99 -28.94
CA LEU A 368 -7.06 -4.08 -27.64
C LEU A 368 -6.22 -4.87 -26.63
N ALA A 369 -5.52 -5.93 -27.06
CA ALA A 369 -4.60 -6.67 -26.21
C ALA A 369 -3.38 -5.85 -25.78
N VAL A 370 -2.84 -5.01 -26.69
CA VAL A 370 -1.75 -4.08 -26.37
C VAL A 370 -2.22 -3.08 -25.30
N ILE A 371 -3.39 -2.47 -25.47
CA ILE A 371 -3.94 -1.50 -24.51
C ILE A 371 -4.22 -2.17 -23.16
N ALA A 372 -4.78 -3.37 -23.15
CA ALA A 372 -5.00 -4.11 -21.91
C ALA A 372 -3.69 -4.41 -21.16
N LEU A 373 -2.62 -4.79 -21.88
CA LEU A 373 -1.29 -5.03 -21.29
C LEU A 373 -0.66 -3.74 -20.76
N GLU A 374 -0.78 -2.64 -21.49
CA GLU A 374 -0.32 -1.31 -21.08
C GLU A 374 -1.00 -0.87 -19.78
N VAL A 375 -2.34 -0.92 -19.76
CA VAL A 375 -3.15 -0.57 -18.59
C VAL A 375 -2.85 -1.50 -17.41
N PHE A 376 -2.73 -2.82 -17.65
CA PHE A 376 -2.32 -3.76 -16.62
C PHE A 376 -1.00 -3.33 -16.00
N THR A 377 0.04 -3.12 -16.81
CA THR A 377 1.39 -2.83 -16.34
C THR A 377 1.43 -1.54 -15.54
N TYR A 378 0.75 -0.51 -16.04
CA TYR A 378 0.65 0.79 -15.37
C TYR A 378 -0.07 0.70 -14.02
N VAL A 379 -1.30 0.18 -14.00
CA VAL A 379 -2.12 0.12 -12.79
C VAL A 379 -1.52 -0.82 -11.77
N TYR A 380 -1.08 -2.01 -12.21
CA TYR A 380 -0.48 -3.00 -11.34
C TYR A 380 0.79 -2.47 -10.67
N GLY A 381 1.63 -1.71 -11.39
CA GLY A 381 2.84 -1.09 -10.84
C GLY A 381 2.59 0.20 -10.03
N SER A 382 1.37 0.74 -10.04
CA SER A 382 1.07 2.01 -9.36
C SER A 382 0.95 1.82 -7.84
N TYR A 383 1.73 2.61 -7.10
CA TYR A 383 1.65 2.65 -5.63
C TYR A 383 1.41 4.07 -5.10
N LEU A 384 2.03 5.08 -5.72
CA LEU A 384 2.02 6.45 -5.21
C LEU A 384 0.60 7.04 -5.15
N TRP A 385 -0.14 6.98 -6.27
CA TRP A 385 -1.52 7.47 -6.32
C TRP A 385 -2.44 6.74 -5.35
N ALA A 386 -2.32 5.40 -5.29
CA ALA A 386 -3.08 4.58 -4.37
C ALA A 386 -2.81 4.95 -2.90
N LEU A 387 -1.55 5.19 -2.53
CA LEU A 387 -1.16 5.57 -1.16
C LEU A 387 -1.69 6.97 -0.78
N VAL A 388 -1.67 7.92 -1.72
CA VAL A 388 -2.14 9.29 -1.51
C VAL A 388 -3.67 9.34 -1.35
N VAL A 389 -4.41 8.62 -2.18
CA VAL A 389 -5.88 8.67 -2.23
C VAL A 389 -6.54 7.70 -1.25
N CYS A 390 -5.93 6.54 -1.04
CA CYS A 390 -6.40 5.50 -0.14
C CYS A 390 -5.48 5.42 1.09
N GLN A 391 -5.71 6.31 2.04
CA GLN A 391 -4.99 6.35 3.33
C GLN A 391 -5.31 5.17 4.25
N SER A 392 -6.46 4.51 4.06
CA SER A 392 -6.85 3.32 4.82
C SER A 392 -6.15 2.07 4.28
N GLU A 393 -5.41 1.39 5.15
CA GLU A 393 -4.70 0.14 4.83
C GLU A 393 -5.61 -0.96 4.25
N ARG A 394 -6.91 -0.92 4.55
CA ARG A 394 -7.91 -1.87 4.02
C ARG A 394 -8.07 -1.77 2.50
N MET A 395 -7.76 -0.60 1.92
CA MET A 395 -7.86 -0.32 0.49
C MET A 395 -6.53 -0.45 -0.26
N TRP A 396 -5.43 -0.70 0.46
CA TRP A 396 -4.11 -0.78 -0.15
C TRP A 396 -4.03 -1.96 -1.12
N THR A 397 -3.40 -1.68 -2.27
CA THR A 397 -3.07 -2.69 -3.28
C THR A 397 -1.77 -3.38 -2.90
N LEU A 398 -1.51 -4.49 -3.58
CA LEU A 398 -0.27 -5.25 -3.51
C LEU A 398 0.99 -4.36 -3.57
N MET A 399 1.08 -3.46 -4.56
CA MET A 399 2.28 -2.62 -4.71
C MET A 399 2.44 -1.59 -3.62
N VAL A 400 1.36 -1.11 -3.00
CA VAL A 400 1.46 -0.24 -1.82
C VAL A 400 2.09 -1.02 -0.66
N TRP A 401 1.69 -2.27 -0.45
CA TRP A 401 2.29 -3.11 0.58
C TRP A 401 3.74 -3.45 0.28
N ILE A 402 4.09 -3.77 -0.97
CA ILE A 402 5.48 -4.02 -1.37
C ILE A 402 6.33 -2.77 -1.17
N PHE A 403 5.84 -1.59 -1.57
CA PHE A 403 6.53 -0.34 -1.30
C PHE A 403 6.76 -0.12 0.21
N GLN A 404 5.75 -0.41 1.03
CA GLN A 404 5.88 -0.31 2.49
C GLN A 404 6.91 -1.30 3.05
N LEU A 405 6.97 -2.53 2.53
CA LEU A 405 7.97 -3.53 2.92
C LEU A 405 9.39 -3.02 2.67
N GLN A 406 9.63 -2.41 1.50
CA GLN A 406 10.95 -1.90 1.10
C GLN A 406 11.50 -0.79 2.02
N GLN A 407 10.65 -0.11 2.81
CA GLN A 407 11.10 0.98 3.68
C GLN A 407 11.89 0.51 4.91
N TRP A 408 11.76 -0.76 5.29
CA TRP A 408 12.37 -1.31 6.51
C TRP A 408 12.93 -2.72 6.32
N ALA A 409 12.52 -3.45 5.28
CA ALA A 409 13.03 -4.78 5.01
C ALA A 409 14.49 -4.73 4.52
N PRO A 410 15.31 -5.74 4.88
CA PRO A 410 16.66 -5.88 4.33
C PRO A 410 16.69 -5.99 2.80
N ALA A 411 17.86 -5.72 2.21
CA ALA A 411 18.02 -5.72 0.76
C ALA A 411 17.65 -7.07 0.10
N TYR A 412 17.96 -8.20 0.74
CA TYR A 412 17.66 -9.53 0.23
C TYR A 412 16.15 -9.82 0.16
N THR A 413 15.37 -9.42 1.18
CA THR A 413 13.91 -9.53 1.19
C THR A 413 13.30 -8.58 0.16
N THR A 414 13.85 -7.38 0.02
CA THR A 414 13.44 -6.41 -1.01
C THR A 414 13.67 -6.94 -2.43
N MET A 415 14.79 -7.61 -2.70
CA MET A 415 15.04 -8.22 -4.02
C MET A 415 14.06 -9.37 -4.30
N ALA A 416 13.78 -10.23 -3.31
CA ALA A 416 12.76 -11.26 -3.46
C ALA A 416 11.37 -10.66 -3.75
N ALA A 417 11.03 -9.54 -3.11
CA ALA A 417 9.77 -8.85 -3.35
C ALA A 417 9.65 -8.31 -4.77
N THR A 418 10.72 -7.73 -5.33
CA THR A 418 10.73 -7.26 -6.71
C THR A 418 10.58 -8.41 -7.72
N ILE A 419 11.21 -9.56 -7.45
CA ILE A 419 11.05 -10.75 -8.30
C ILE A 419 9.59 -11.22 -8.28
N LEU A 420 8.99 -11.38 -7.09
CA LEU A 420 7.59 -11.78 -6.97
C LEU A 420 6.63 -10.76 -7.61
N ALA A 421 6.89 -9.48 -7.42
CA ALA A 421 6.15 -8.39 -8.06
C ALA A 421 6.17 -8.50 -9.58
N SER A 422 7.28 -8.95 -10.19
CA SER A 422 7.40 -9.07 -11.65
C SER A 422 6.63 -10.25 -12.25
N ILE A 423 6.32 -11.30 -11.47
CA ILE A 423 5.71 -12.55 -11.97
C ILE A 423 4.36 -12.29 -12.67
N PRO A 424 3.39 -11.56 -12.08
CA PRO A 424 2.12 -11.30 -12.75
C PRO A 424 2.28 -10.56 -14.08
N THR A 425 3.16 -9.56 -14.14
CA THR A 425 3.45 -8.84 -15.39
C THR A 425 4.03 -9.76 -16.46
N LEU A 426 4.97 -10.63 -16.09
CA LEU A 426 5.54 -11.62 -17.00
C LEU A 426 4.48 -12.60 -17.51
N LEU A 427 3.59 -13.09 -16.63
CA LEU A 427 2.51 -14.00 -17.02
C LEU A 427 1.56 -13.33 -18.01
N VAL A 428 1.10 -12.11 -17.72
CA VAL A 428 0.21 -11.36 -18.63
C VAL A 428 0.88 -11.15 -19.99
N PHE A 429 2.17 -10.82 -20.02
CA PHE A 429 2.92 -10.70 -21.27
C PHE A 429 2.96 -12.01 -22.07
N ILE A 430 3.31 -13.14 -21.44
CA ILE A 430 3.37 -14.46 -22.10
C ILE A 430 2.02 -14.84 -22.70
N PHE A 431 0.92 -14.57 -21.99
CA PHE A 431 -0.42 -14.87 -22.49
C PHE A 431 -0.89 -13.89 -23.57
N ALA A 432 -0.50 -12.61 -23.50
CA ALA A 432 -0.87 -11.58 -24.48
C ALA A 432 -0.06 -11.66 -25.79
N GLN A 433 1.20 -12.11 -25.73
CA GLN A 433 2.17 -12.18 -26.85
C GLN A 433 1.56 -12.78 -28.13
N LYS A 434 0.88 -13.92 -28.03
CA LYS A 434 0.33 -14.61 -29.22
C LYS A 434 -0.73 -13.77 -29.93
N THR A 435 -1.50 -12.98 -29.20
CA THR A 435 -2.54 -12.11 -29.76
C THR A 435 -1.92 -10.86 -30.39
N ILE A 436 -0.90 -10.29 -29.75
CA ILE A 436 -0.16 -9.11 -30.24
C ILE A 436 0.54 -9.44 -31.56
N MET A 437 1.24 -10.58 -31.64
CA MET A 437 1.96 -11.00 -32.85
C MET A 437 1.06 -11.22 -34.07
N LYS A 438 -0.22 -11.59 -33.88
CA LYS A 438 -1.18 -11.73 -34.98
C LYS A 438 -1.57 -10.39 -35.63
N GLY A 439 -1.47 -9.28 -34.90
CA GLY A 439 -1.82 -7.95 -35.43
C GLY A 439 -0.73 -7.27 -36.24
N ILE A 440 0.52 -7.70 -36.09
CA ILE A 440 1.67 -7.17 -36.86
C ILE A 440 1.61 -7.64 -38.32
N ILE A 441 0.95 -8.77 -38.57
CA ILE A 441 0.75 -9.34 -39.90
C ILE A 441 -0.64 -8.92 -40.38
N ILE A 442 -0.81 -7.65 -40.76
CA ILE A 442 -1.93 -7.28 -41.62
C ILE A 442 -1.53 -7.74 -43.02
N PRO A 443 -2.22 -8.71 -43.64
CA PRO A 443 -2.01 -8.97 -45.05
C PRO A 443 -2.41 -7.70 -45.78
N VAL A 444 -1.43 -7.02 -46.38
CA VAL A 444 -1.71 -6.03 -47.41
C VAL A 444 -2.41 -6.82 -48.51
N GLU A 445 -3.73 -6.64 -48.66
CA GLU A 445 -4.44 -7.28 -49.76
C GLU A 445 -3.80 -6.85 -51.09
N LYS A 446 -3.67 -7.84 -51.98
CA LYS A 446 -3.13 -7.68 -53.33
C LYS A 446 -4.18 -7.13 -54.27
#